data_AF-A0A3D3KYP0-F1
#
_entry.id   AF-A0A3D3KYP0-F1
#
_cell.length_a   1.000
_cell.length_b   1.000
_cell.length_c   1.000
_cell.angle_alpha   90.00
_cell.angle_beta   90.00
_cell.angle_gamma   90.00
#
_symmetry.space_group_name_H-M   'P 1'
#
loop_
_entity.id
_entity.type
_entity.pdbx_description
1 polymer ?
#
loop_
_entity_poly.entity_id
_entity_poly.type
_entity_poly.pdbx_seq_one_letter_code
_entity_poly.pdbx_strand_id
1 'polypeptide(L)'
;MPSVRRQVAALTAVLALSVTGGAVISPAFADPRATEKTPTATGYGGAVSTVDPDASAAAIEVLRKGGNAADAAVAAAATLGVTEPYSAGIGGGGYFVFYDAKTGGVGTIDGRETAPAAMPHDAFIDPATITPANPAGSPYRFTPELVTSGVSVGVPGTPATWQRALKRWGTLSLGDALKPAIQVADRGFVVDDTFRQQTLDNKLRFEAFP
;
A
#
# COMPACT_ATOMS: atom_id res chain seq x y z
N MET A 1 -47.76 37.32 -42.77
CA MET A 1 -48.41 36.90 -41.51
C MET A 1 -49.32 35.72 -41.81
N PRO A 2 -49.31 34.61 -41.05
CA PRO A 2 -48.36 34.23 -39.99
C PRO A 2 -46.96 33.86 -40.61
N SER A 3 -46.19 32.77 -40.36
CA SER A 3 -46.43 31.51 -39.64
C SER A 3 -45.16 30.84 -39.06
N VAL A 4 -45.35 30.26 -37.87
CA VAL A 4 -44.71 29.08 -37.25
C VAL A 4 -43.93 28.15 -38.22
N ARG A 5 -42.60 27.93 -38.11
CA ARG A 5 -41.82 27.27 -37.03
C ARG A 5 -42.27 25.85 -36.61
N ARG A 6 -42.09 24.81 -37.45
CA ARG A 6 -42.08 23.38 -37.00
C ARG A 6 -41.64 22.36 -38.07
N GLN A 7 -40.35 22.28 -38.44
CA GLN A 7 -39.85 21.17 -39.29
C GLN A 7 -38.31 20.97 -39.35
N VAL A 8 -37.56 21.23 -38.26
CA VAL A 8 -36.09 21.03 -38.19
C VAL A 8 -35.72 20.15 -36.99
N ALA A 9 -36.30 18.94 -36.94
CA ALA A 9 -36.16 18.02 -35.80
C ALA A 9 -36.19 16.53 -36.21
N ALA A 10 -35.60 16.19 -37.36
CA ALA A 10 -35.61 14.82 -37.90
C ALA A 10 -34.49 14.52 -38.93
N LEU A 11 -33.21 14.83 -38.65
CA LEU A 11 -32.10 14.39 -39.53
C LEU A 11 -30.69 14.32 -38.91
N THR A 12 -30.55 14.30 -37.57
CA THR A 12 -29.26 14.21 -36.86
C THR A 12 -29.27 13.12 -35.79
N ALA A 13 -29.53 11.87 -36.19
CA ALA A 13 -29.74 10.74 -35.27
C ALA A 13 -29.11 9.40 -35.70
N VAL A 14 -28.10 9.38 -36.60
CA VAL A 14 -27.46 8.13 -37.08
C VAL A 14 -25.94 8.25 -37.23
N LEU A 15 -25.24 8.91 -36.30
CA LEU A 15 -23.76 8.92 -36.28
C LEU A 15 -23.16 9.02 -34.86
N ALA A 16 -23.66 8.18 -33.95
CA ALA A 16 -23.24 8.15 -32.54
C ALA A 16 -23.12 6.73 -31.93
N LEU A 17 -22.96 5.69 -32.77
CA LEU A 17 -22.79 4.29 -32.33
C LEU A 17 -21.61 3.61 -33.07
N SER A 18 -20.40 3.70 -32.54
CA SER A 18 -19.29 2.74 -32.78
C SER A 18 -17.99 3.03 -32.00
N VAL A 19 -18.05 3.47 -30.73
CA VAL A 19 -16.84 3.61 -29.87
C VAL A 19 -17.05 2.93 -28.52
N THR A 20 -17.44 1.65 -28.56
CA THR A 20 -17.57 0.77 -27.38
C THR A 20 -17.19 -0.66 -27.77
N GLY A 21 -16.17 -1.22 -27.12
CA GLY A 21 -15.73 -2.61 -27.33
C GLY A 21 -14.24 -2.70 -27.67
N GLY A 22 -13.38 -2.70 -26.64
CA GLY A 22 -11.94 -2.80 -26.85
C GLY A 22 -11.08 -2.02 -25.85
N ALA A 23 -11.35 -2.14 -24.55
CA ALA A 23 -10.30 -1.90 -23.57
C ALA A 23 -9.30 -3.05 -23.72
N VAL A 24 -8.27 -2.86 -24.56
CA VAL A 24 -7.15 -3.79 -24.64
C VAL A 24 -6.44 -3.79 -23.30
N ILE A 25 -6.68 -4.85 -22.53
CA ILE A 25 -5.87 -5.18 -21.36
C ILE A 25 -4.52 -5.64 -21.90
N SER A 26 -3.67 -4.67 -22.26
CA SER A 26 -2.25 -4.91 -22.45
C SER A 26 -1.75 -5.55 -21.15
N PRO A 27 -1.22 -6.79 -21.18
CA PRO A 27 -0.69 -7.40 -19.96
C PRO A 27 0.38 -6.48 -19.38
N ALA A 28 0.38 -6.31 -18.06
CA ALA A 28 1.28 -5.40 -17.37
C ALA A 28 2.72 -5.92 -17.45
N PHE A 29 3.41 -5.54 -18.53
CA PHE A 29 4.84 -5.75 -18.68
C PHE A 29 5.58 -4.80 -17.76
N ALA A 30 6.09 -5.32 -16.65
CA ALA A 30 7.12 -4.64 -15.88
C ALA A 30 8.32 -4.34 -16.79
N ASP A 31 8.87 -3.14 -16.67
CA ASP A 31 10.14 -2.80 -17.31
C ASP A 31 11.23 -3.79 -16.83
N PRO A 32 11.95 -4.49 -17.73
CA PRO A 32 12.87 -5.59 -17.36
C PRO A 32 14.17 -5.13 -16.68
N ARG A 33 14.20 -3.90 -16.13
CA ARG A 33 15.17 -3.42 -15.15
C ARG A 33 15.06 -4.20 -13.83
N ALA A 34 15.59 -5.43 -13.83
CA ALA A 34 15.83 -6.19 -12.62
C ALA A 34 17.01 -5.57 -11.84
N THR A 35 16.72 -4.93 -10.71
CA THR A 35 17.75 -4.43 -9.78
C THR A 35 18.39 -5.63 -9.06
N GLU A 36 19.72 -5.76 -9.11
CA GLU A 36 20.43 -6.95 -8.62
C GLU A 36 20.35 -7.10 -7.08
N LYS A 37 19.89 -8.26 -6.60
CA LYS A 37 19.68 -8.56 -5.17
C LYS A 37 20.95 -9.12 -4.52
N THR A 38 21.97 -8.28 -4.36
CA THR A 38 23.21 -8.65 -3.65
C THR A 38 23.03 -8.59 -2.11
N PRO A 39 23.52 -9.58 -1.34
CA PRO A 39 23.31 -9.64 0.11
C PRO A 39 24.23 -8.69 0.91
N THR A 40 25.26 -8.14 0.27
CA THR A 40 26.21 -7.19 0.87
C THR A 40 26.59 -6.11 -0.14
N ALA A 41 26.74 -4.88 0.35
CA ALA A 41 27.21 -3.74 -0.42
C ALA A 41 28.11 -2.86 0.46
N THR A 42 29.08 -2.18 -0.16
CA THR A 42 29.98 -1.23 0.50
C THR A 42 30.07 0.07 -0.30
N GLY A 43 30.33 1.19 0.38
CA GLY A 43 30.31 2.51 -0.24
C GLY A 43 30.48 3.65 0.76
N TYR A 44 30.18 4.86 0.31
CA TYR A 44 30.25 6.09 1.10
C TYR A 44 29.07 7.01 0.77
N GLY A 45 28.87 8.05 1.58
CA GLY A 45 27.76 9.01 1.44
C GLY A 45 26.42 8.54 2.02
N GLY A 46 26.17 7.23 2.05
CA GLY A 46 25.01 6.63 2.70
C GLY A 46 24.95 5.11 2.54
N ALA A 47 24.05 4.46 3.26
CA ALA A 47 23.77 3.04 3.15
C ALA A 47 22.26 2.78 3.37
N VAL A 48 21.74 1.75 2.71
CA VAL A 48 20.36 1.27 2.81
C VAL A 48 20.39 -0.25 2.82
N SER A 49 19.49 -0.88 3.57
CA SER A 49 19.20 -2.31 3.47
C SER A 49 17.71 -2.52 3.64
N THR A 50 17.09 -3.24 2.69
CA THR A 50 15.69 -3.69 2.75
C THR A 50 15.60 -5.09 2.12
N VAL A 51 14.45 -5.75 2.21
CA VAL A 51 14.24 -7.09 1.64
C VAL A 51 14.14 -7.10 0.10
N ASP A 52 13.86 -5.95 -0.51
CA ASP A 52 13.62 -5.78 -1.94
C ASP A 52 14.68 -4.86 -2.59
N PRO A 53 15.27 -5.24 -3.74
CA PRO A 53 16.28 -4.41 -4.40
C PRO A 53 15.71 -3.09 -4.96
N ASP A 54 14.45 -3.04 -5.40
CA ASP A 54 13.86 -1.80 -5.94
C ASP A 54 13.58 -0.76 -4.83
N ALA A 55 13.06 -1.17 -3.68
CA ALA A 55 12.92 -0.32 -2.49
C ALA A 55 14.27 0.15 -1.95
N SER A 56 15.30 -0.70 -2.03
CA SER A 56 16.68 -0.33 -1.69
C SER A 56 17.23 0.74 -2.65
N ALA A 57 17.01 0.58 -3.96
CA ALA A 57 17.41 1.56 -4.98
C ALA A 57 16.66 2.89 -4.84
N ALA A 58 15.35 2.86 -4.58
CA ALA A 58 14.51 4.04 -4.35
C ALA A 58 15.04 4.93 -3.21
N ALA A 59 15.42 4.32 -2.09
CA ALA A 59 15.97 5.04 -0.95
C ALA A 59 17.42 5.51 -1.16
N ILE A 60 18.27 4.73 -1.84
CA ILE A 60 19.61 5.17 -2.27
C ILE A 60 19.51 6.39 -3.20
N GLU A 61 18.51 6.44 -4.09
CA GLU A 61 18.29 7.57 -4.99
C GLU A 61 17.83 8.84 -4.25
N VAL A 62 17.08 8.70 -3.15
CA VAL A 62 16.76 9.82 -2.24
C VAL A 62 18.03 10.35 -1.56
N LEU A 63 18.91 9.47 -1.06
CA LEU A 63 20.20 9.88 -0.47
C LEU A 63 21.11 10.58 -1.51
N ARG A 64 21.18 10.06 -2.74
CA ARG A 64 21.93 10.70 -3.85
C ARG A 64 21.42 12.10 -4.20
N LYS A 65 20.13 12.36 -4.00
CA LYS A 65 19.50 13.68 -4.21
C LYS A 65 19.60 14.61 -3.00
N GLY A 66 20.35 14.23 -1.96
CA GLY A 66 20.57 15.04 -0.75
C GLY A 66 19.46 14.92 0.30
N GLY A 67 18.50 14.01 0.12
CA GLY A 67 17.60 13.59 1.20
C GLY A 67 18.39 12.88 2.31
N ASN A 68 17.85 12.87 3.52
CA ASN A 68 18.52 12.26 4.67
C ASN A 68 17.99 10.85 4.99
N ALA A 69 18.50 10.22 6.05
CA ALA A 69 18.11 8.86 6.43
C ALA A 69 16.61 8.70 6.76
N ALA A 70 15.92 9.74 7.25
CA ALA A 70 14.48 9.70 7.48
C ALA A 70 13.69 9.80 6.16
N ASP A 71 14.13 10.66 5.23
CA ASP A 71 13.56 10.76 3.88
C ASP A 71 13.69 9.42 3.13
N ALA A 72 14.90 8.84 3.17
CA ALA A 72 15.21 7.57 2.54
C ALA A 72 14.45 6.39 3.16
N ALA A 73 14.32 6.35 4.50
CA ALA A 73 13.54 5.31 5.18
C ALA A 73 12.04 5.35 4.83
N VAL A 74 11.46 6.54 4.64
CA VAL A 74 10.07 6.67 4.18
C VAL A 74 9.93 6.25 2.71
N ALA A 75 10.87 6.64 1.83
CA ALA A 75 10.87 6.20 0.44
C ALA A 75 11.02 4.67 0.29
N ALA A 76 11.90 4.04 1.09
CA ALA A 76 12.00 2.59 1.20
C ALA A 76 10.68 1.96 1.65
N ALA A 77 10.13 2.39 2.79
CA ALA A 77 8.90 1.83 3.35
C ALA A 77 7.68 2.00 2.42
N ALA A 78 7.62 3.10 1.67
CA ALA A 78 6.60 3.32 0.66
C ALA A 78 6.76 2.39 -0.55
N THR A 79 8.01 2.14 -0.99
CA THR A 79 8.28 1.26 -2.13
C THR A 79 8.06 -0.22 -1.76
N LEU A 80 8.40 -0.63 -0.53
CA LEU A 80 8.02 -1.93 0.03
C LEU A 80 6.49 -2.10 0.09
N GLY A 81 5.71 -1.02 0.24
CA GLY A 81 4.25 -1.05 0.11
C GLY A 81 3.74 -1.34 -1.30
N VAL A 82 4.62 -1.41 -2.30
CA VAL A 82 4.34 -1.79 -3.70
C VAL A 82 4.96 -3.14 -4.03
N THR A 83 6.23 -3.37 -3.66
CA THR A 83 7.01 -4.57 -4.02
C THR A 83 6.86 -5.73 -3.02
N GLU A 84 6.49 -5.45 -1.78
CA GLU A 84 6.33 -6.42 -0.66
C GLU A 84 4.96 -6.25 0.05
N PRO A 85 3.83 -6.19 -0.69
CA PRO A 85 2.53 -5.74 -0.17
C PRO A 85 1.88 -6.72 0.83
N TYR A 86 2.36 -7.96 0.90
CA TYR A 86 1.97 -8.96 1.90
C TYR A 86 2.62 -8.69 3.28
N SER A 87 3.70 -7.92 3.31
CA SER A 87 4.59 -7.72 4.46
C SER A 87 4.50 -6.29 5.03
N ALA A 88 4.29 -5.28 4.17
CA ALA A 88 4.25 -3.87 4.55
C ALA A 88 3.30 -3.06 3.65
N GLY A 89 2.80 -1.92 4.14
CA GLY A 89 2.03 -1.00 3.32
C GLY A 89 1.24 0.05 4.10
N ILE A 90 0.52 0.90 3.35
CA ILE A 90 -0.32 1.99 3.89
C ILE A 90 -1.53 1.49 4.71
N GLY A 91 -1.94 0.23 4.53
CA GLY A 91 -3.08 -0.38 5.23
C GLY A 91 -2.77 -0.96 6.61
N GLY A 92 -1.52 -0.89 7.06
CA GLY A 92 -1.09 -1.38 8.38
C GLY A 92 -0.50 -0.29 9.26
N GLY A 93 0.41 -0.69 10.15
CA GLY A 93 1.13 0.17 11.07
C GLY A 93 2.53 -0.38 11.40
N GLY A 94 3.23 0.30 12.30
CA GLY A 94 4.59 -0.08 12.69
C GLY A 94 5.31 1.00 13.50
N TYR A 95 6.62 0.83 13.70
CA TYR A 95 7.44 1.70 14.55
C TYR A 95 8.54 2.37 13.73
N PHE A 96 8.65 3.69 13.82
CA PHE A 96 9.77 4.43 13.21
C PHE A 96 10.79 4.78 14.30
N VAL A 97 12.03 4.32 14.17
CA VAL A 97 13.13 4.61 15.10
C VAL A 97 14.17 5.47 14.38
N PHE A 98 14.59 6.57 14.99
CA PHE A 98 15.55 7.50 14.40
C PHE A 98 16.58 7.97 15.41
N TYR A 99 17.86 7.95 15.03
CA TYR A 99 18.94 8.60 15.76
C TYR A 99 19.25 9.94 15.08
N ASP A 100 19.03 11.04 15.80
CA ASP A 100 19.36 12.38 15.32
C ASP A 100 20.78 12.76 15.75
N ALA A 101 21.72 12.65 14.81
CA ALA A 101 23.12 13.01 15.01
C ALA A 101 23.36 14.50 15.37
N LYS A 102 22.37 15.39 15.19
CA LYS A 102 22.49 16.81 15.60
C LYS A 102 22.26 17.00 17.10
N THR A 103 21.42 16.17 17.72
CA THR A 103 21.10 16.23 19.15
C THR A 103 21.72 15.09 19.96
N GLY A 104 22.22 14.05 19.30
CA GLY A 104 22.69 12.80 19.92
C GLY A 104 21.56 11.93 20.47
N GLY A 105 20.29 12.28 20.20
CA GLY A 105 19.12 11.61 20.74
C GLY A 105 18.57 10.51 19.82
N VAL A 106 18.11 9.42 20.43
CA VAL A 106 17.19 8.47 19.76
C VAL A 106 15.76 8.92 20.04
N GLY A 107 14.93 8.95 19.01
CA GLY A 107 13.49 9.15 19.13
C GLY A 107 12.72 8.09 18.35
N THR A 108 11.49 7.82 18.80
CA THR A 108 10.58 6.89 18.14
C THR A 108 9.28 7.58 17.74
N ILE A 109 8.55 6.98 16.80
CA ILE A 109 7.14 7.24 16.53
C ILE A 109 6.42 5.90 16.61
N ASP A 110 5.44 5.81 17.50
CA ASP A 110 4.46 4.74 17.48
C ASP A 110 3.44 5.01 16.36
N GLY A 111 3.37 4.06 15.43
CA GLY A 111 2.46 4.01 14.30
C GLY A 111 1.66 2.72 14.26
N ARG A 112 1.54 2.00 15.38
CA ARG A 112 0.73 0.79 15.47
C ARG A 112 -0.75 1.11 15.26
N GLU A 113 -1.43 0.18 14.63
CA GLU A 113 -2.86 0.19 14.34
C GLU A 113 -3.65 0.16 15.65
N THR A 114 -4.75 0.90 15.71
CA THR A 114 -5.63 0.95 16.88
C THR A 114 -6.99 0.31 16.58
N ALA A 115 -7.65 -0.23 17.59
CA ALA A 115 -9.04 -0.64 17.46
C ALA A 115 -9.92 0.59 17.12
N PRO A 116 -10.86 0.48 16.16
CA PRO A 116 -11.77 1.58 15.87
C PRO A 116 -12.69 1.85 17.08
N ALA A 117 -13.03 3.11 17.33
CA ALA A 117 -13.74 3.53 18.55
C ALA A 117 -15.16 2.94 18.74
N ALA A 118 -15.71 2.28 17.71
CA ALA A 118 -17.00 1.58 17.75
C ALA A 118 -16.85 0.04 17.89
N MET A 119 -15.64 -0.48 18.09
CA MET A 119 -15.40 -1.92 18.26
C MET A 119 -15.94 -2.40 19.62
N PRO A 120 -16.91 -3.33 19.66
CA PRO A 120 -17.42 -3.85 20.92
C PRO A 120 -16.44 -4.85 21.55
N HIS A 121 -16.53 -5.05 22.87
CA HIS A 121 -15.60 -5.89 23.63
C HIS A 121 -15.64 -7.39 23.22
N ASP A 122 -16.75 -7.83 22.65
CA ASP A 122 -17.04 -9.19 22.19
C ASP A 122 -16.91 -9.34 20.66
N ALA A 123 -16.33 -8.37 19.94
CA ALA A 123 -16.22 -8.38 18.47
C ALA A 123 -15.59 -9.66 17.88
N PHE A 124 -14.78 -10.37 18.66
CA PHE A 124 -14.11 -11.63 18.28
C PHE A 124 -14.95 -12.89 18.52
N ILE A 125 -16.16 -12.78 19.05
CA ILE A 125 -17.10 -13.87 19.31
C ILE A 125 -18.03 -14.05 18.10
N ASP A 126 -18.24 -15.31 17.69
CA ASP A 126 -19.22 -15.68 16.67
C ASP A 126 -20.64 -15.69 17.28
N PRO A 127 -21.55 -14.77 16.89
CA PRO A 127 -22.90 -14.72 17.44
C PRO A 127 -23.74 -15.95 17.08
N ALA A 128 -23.40 -16.71 16.03
CA ALA A 128 -24.09 -17.94 15.67
C ALA A 128 -23.84 -19.09 16.67
N THR A 129 -22.83 -18.95 17.54
CA THR A 129 -22.49 -19.93 18.60
C THR A 129 -23.13 -19.62 19.95
N ILE A 130 -23.82 -18.48 20.09
CA ILE A 130 -24.53 -18.08 21.31
C ILE A 130 -25.82 -18.89 21.42
N THR A 131 -25.95 -19.65 22.50
CA THR A 131 -27.12 -20.51 22.77
C THR A 131 -27.46 -20.52 24.27
N PRO A 132 -28.63 -21.02 24.70
CA PRO A 132 -28.93 -21.16 26.14
C PRO A 132 -27.95 -22.05 26.91
N ALA A 133 -27.26 -22.98 26.23
CA ALA A 133 -26.21 -23.81 26.80
C ALA A 133 -24.81 -23.16 26.72
N ASN A 134 -24.66 -22.12 25.91
CA ASN A 134 -23.43 -21.36 25.73
C ASN A 134 -23.73 -19.86 25.55
N PRO A 135 -24.10 -19.13 26.61
CA PRO A 135 -24.53 -17.74 26.52
C PRO A 135 -23.39 -16.76 26.23
N ALA A 136 -22.13 -17.20 26.34
CA ALA A 136 -20.93 -16.40 26.02
C ALA A 136 -20.46 -16.58 24.57
N GLY A 137 -21.07 -17.49 23.79
CA GLY A 137 -20.62 -17.83 22.45
C GLY A 137 -19.23 -18.50 22.44
N SER A 138 -18.56 -18.42 21.30
CA SER A 138 -17.23 -18.96 21.07
C SER A 138 -16.49 -18.04 20.11
N PRO A 139 -15.15 -17.94 20.21
CA PRO A 139 -14.39 -17.08 19.30
C PRO A 139 -14.54 -17.55 17.86
N TYR A 140 -14.53 -16.61 16.91
CA TYR A 140 -14.35 -16.97 15.50
C TYR A 140 -13.09 -17.81 15.35
N ARG A 141 -13.18 -18.86 14.53
CA ARG A 141 -12.01 -19.61 14.06
C ARG A 141 -11.00 -18.65 13.40
N PHE A 142 -9.71 -18.85 13.68
CA PHE A 142 -8.67 -17.96 13.17
C PHE A 142 -8.64 -17.90 11.64
N THR A 143 -8.69 -19.07 10.97
CA THR A 143 -8.61 -19.20 9.50
C THR A 143 -9.68 -20.16 8.95
N PRO A 144 -10.39 -19.81 7.87
CA PRO A 144 -10.34 -18.53 7.15
C PRO A 144 -11.06 -17.37 7.85
N GLU A 145 -11.91 -17.65 8.84
CA GLU A 145 -13.03 -16.78 9.24
C GLU A 145 -12.58 -15.44 9.82
N LEU A 146 -11.83 -15.43 10.93
CA LEU A 146 -11.46 -14.19 11.61
C LEU A 146 -10.50 -13.32 10.77
N VAL A 147 -9.38 -13.87 10.34
CA VAL A 147 -8.31 -13.12 9.64
C VAL A 147 -8.71 -12.55 8.28
N THR A 148 -9.84 -13.00 7.72
CA THR A 148 -10.38 -12.49 6.44
C THR A 148 -11.62 -11.60 6.66
N SER A 149 -11.89 -11.22 7.91
CA SER A 149 -13.02 -10.36 8.31
C SER A 149 -12.61 -8.92 8.61
N GLY A 150 -13.56 -7.99 8.52
CA GLY A 150 -13.37 -6.60 8.95
C GLY A 150 -13.08 -6.42 10.44
N VAL A 151 -13.36 -7.42 11.29
CA VAL A 151 -13.06 -7.40 12.73
C VAL A 151 -11.54 -7.36 12.99
N SER A 152 -10.74 -7.96 12.13
CA SER A 152 -9.28 -7.97 12.24
C SER A 152 -8.60 -6.70 11.71
N VAL A 153 -9.36 -5.71 11.19
CA VAL A 153 -8.81 -4.48 10.62
C VAL A 153 -8.70 -3.39 11.68
N GLY A 154 -7.48 -3.13 12.16
CA GLY A 154 -7.16 -1.94 12.93
C GLY A 154 -7.09 -0.68 12.05
N VAL A 155 -7.23 0.50 12.64
CA VAL A 155 -7.10 1.79 11.95
C VAL A 155 -5.64 1.97 11.50
N PRO A 156 -5.34 2.11 10.18
CA PRO A 156 -3.96 2.13 9.70
C PRO A 156 -3.13 3.33 10.20
N GLY A 157 -1.96 3.06 10.78
CA GLY A 157 -1.06 4.06 11.35
C GLY A 157 0.11 4.45 10.45
N THR A 158 0.40 3.69 9.39
CA THR A 158 1.57 3.88 8.51
C THR A 158 1.65 5.29 7.88
N PRO A 159 0.62 5.83 7.18
CA PRO A 159 0.74 7.11 6.47
C PRO A 159 0.97 8.30 7.41
N ALA A 160 0.29 8.31 8.55
CA ALA A 160 0.48 9.32 9.60
C ALA A 160 1.89 9.23 10.22
N THR A 161 2.47 8.04 10.29
CA THR A 161 3.82 7.80 10.82
C THR A 161 4.89 8.31 9.88
N TRP A 162 4.77 8.05 8.58
CA TRP A 162 5.62 8.64 7.55
C TRP A 162 5.55 10.17 7.56
N GLN A 163 4.34 10.76 7.61
CA GLN A 163 4.17 12.21 7.66
C GLN A 163 4.81 12.83 8.91
N ARG A 164 4.69 12.17 10.08
CA ARG A 164 5.30 12.60 11.34
C ARG A 164 6.83 12.45 11.31
N ALA A 165 7.36 11.38 10.70
CA ALA A 165 8.80 11.17 10.54
C ALA A 165 9.43 12.25 9.65
N LEU A 166 8.86 12.52 8.47
CA LEU A 166 9.32 13.58 7.57
C LEU A 166 9.24 14.96 8.25
N LYS A 167 8.13 15.29 8.91
CA LYS A 167 7.96 16.57 9.61
C LYS A 167 8.96 16.77 10.76
N ARG A 168 9.40 15.69 11.42
CA ARG A 168 10.30 15.75 12.60
C ARG A 168 11.78 15.65 12.25
N TRP A 169 12.13 14.87 11.23
CA TRP A 169 13.51 14.48 10.94
C TRP A 169 13.89 14.55 9.45
N GLY A 170 12.93 14.54 8.53
CA GLY A 170 13.18 14.60 7.08
C GLY A 170 13.47 16.01 6.56
N THR A 171 13.66 16.09 5.25
CA THR A 171 13.74 17.32 4.45
C THR A 171 12.72 17.35 3.31
N LEU A 172 12.15 16.21 2.92
CA LEU A 172 11.16 16.07 1.86
C LEU A 172 9.71 16.27 2.36
N SER A 173 8.83 16.71 1.46
CA SER A 173 7.38 16.58 1.70
C SER A 173 6.97 15.11 1.56
N LEU A 174 5.81 14.73 2.14
CA LEU A 174 5.26 13.38 1.95
C LEU A 174 5.01 13.08 0.46
N GLY A 175 4.55 14.06 -0.31
CA GLY A 175 4.37 13.90 -1.76
C GLY A 175 5.68 13.65 -2.50
N ASP A 176 6.79 14.24 -2.06
CA ASP A 176 8.10 14.02 -2.67
C ASP A 176 8.72 12.67 -2.27
N ALA A 177 8.60 12.29 -1.00
CA ALA A 177 9.11 11.01 -0.50
C ALA A 177 8.37 9.79 -1.08
N LEU A 178 7.12 9.95 -1.51
CA LEU A 178 6.32 8.90 -2.17
C LEU A 178 6.60 8.76 -3.68
N LYS A 179 7.24 9.74 -4.35
CA LYS A 179 7.51 9.70 -5.81
C LYS A 179 8.24 8.42 -6.28
N PRO A 180 9.26 7.89 -5.59
CA PRO A 180 9.92 6.66 -6.00
C PRO A 180 8.98 5.45 -6.00
N ALA A 181 8.15 5.30 -4.97
CA ALA A 181 7.18 4.21 -4.86
C ALA A 181 6.11 4.28 -5.97
N ILE A 182 5.62 5.49 -6.27
CA ILE A 182 4.69 5.74 -7.37
C ILE A 182 5.34 5.32 -8.71
N GLN A 183 6.59 5.72 -8.95
CA GLN A 183 7.32 5.34 -10.18
C GLN A 183 7.56 3.83 -10.31
N VAL A 184 7.71 3.09 -9.21
CA VAL A 184 7.82 1.62 -9.21
C VAL A 184 6.45 0.98 -9.48
N ALA A 185 5.36 1.52 -8.94
CA ALA A 185 4.00 1.06 -9.23
C ALA A 185 3.62 1.30 -10.70
N ASP A 186 3.84 2.52 -11.22
CA ASP A 186 3.48 2.92 -12.59
C ASP A 186 4.26 2.13 -13.66
N ARG A 187 5.54 1.80 -13.41
CA ARG A 187 6.41 1.08 -14.36
C ARG A 187 6.35 -0.45 -14.23
N GLY A 188 5.74 -0.95 -13.16
CA GLY A 188 5.84 -2.34 -12.71
C GLY A 188 7.24 -2.74 -12.21
N PHE A 189 7.31 -3.91 -11.57
CA PHE A 189 8.54 -4.50 -11.04
C PHE A 189 8.55 -6.01 -11.31
N VAL A 190 9.72 -6.65 -11.19
CA VAL A 190 9.84 -8.09 -11.37
C VAL A 190 9.32 -8.79 -10.12
N VAL A 191 8.21 -9.52 -10.25
CA VAL A 191 7.67 -10.39 -9.19
C VAL A 191 8.64 -11.53 -8.92
N ASP A 192 9.13 -11.64 -7.68
CA ASP A 192 10.01 -12.73 -7.24
C ASP A 192 9.23 -13.97 -6.78
N ASP A 193 9.95 -15.06 -6.47
CA ASP A 193 9.34 -16.29 -5.98
C ASP A 193 8.63 -16.12 -4.63
N THR A 194 9.07 -15.17 -3.79
CA THR A 194 8.47 -14.87 -2.48
C THR A 194 7.07 -14.28 -2.65
N PHE A 195 6.96 -13.19 -3.42
CA PHE A 195 5.70 -12.56 -3.77
C PHE A 195 4.78 -13.55 -4.50
N ARG A 196 5.34 -14.31 -5.45
CA ARG A 196 4.59 -15.32 -6.21
C ARG A 196 4.01 -16.40 -5.29
N GLN A 197 4.78 -16.90 -4.34
CA GLN A 197 4.30 -17.91 -3.40
C GLN A 197 3.23 -17.33 -2.46
N GLN A 198 3.46 -16.15 -1.89
CA GLN A 198 2.46 -15.45 -1.06
C GLN A 198 1.15 -15.19 -1.83
N THR A 199 1.22 -14.93 -3.13
CA THR A 199 0.05 -14.78 -4.01
C THR A 199 -0.71 -16.10 -4.17
N LEU A 200 -0.01 -17.22 -4.32
CA LEU A 200 -0.61 -18.55 -4.41
C LEU A 200 -1.23 -18.99 -3.07
N ASP A 201 -0.55 -18.74 -1.96
CA ASP A 201 -1.02 -19.06 -0.61
C ASP A 201 -2.30 -18.28 -0.24
N ASN A 202 -2.44 -17.06 -0.77
CA ASN A 202 -3.63 -16.22 -0.58
C ASN A 202 -4.69 -16.36 -1.69
N LYS A 203 -4.48 -17.23 -2.69
CA LYS A 203 -5.35 -17.34 -3.88
C LYS A 203 -6.85 -17.44 -3.51
N LEU A 204 -7.21 -18.30 -2.57
CA LEU A 204 -8.61 -18.51 -2.14
C LEU A 204 -9.24 -17.27 -1.47
N ARG A 205 -8.44 -16.35 -0.91
CA ARG A 205 -8.93 -15.06 -0.41
C ARG A 205 -9.17 -14.07 -1.54
N PHE A 206 -8.31 -14.08 -2.57
CA PHE A 206 -8.46 -13.20 -3.72
C PHE A 206 -9.63 -13.62 -4.62
N GLU A 207 -9.89 -14.92 -4.79
CA GLU A 207 -11.08 -15.44 -5.50
C GLU A 207 -12.43 -15.06 -4.84
N ALA A 208 -12.43 -14.48 -3.64
CA ALA A 208 -13.62 -13.94 -2.99
C ALA A 208 -13.99 -12.50 -3.43
N PHE A 209 -13.13 -11.83 -4.22
CA PHE A 209 -13.34 -10.48 -4.73
C PHE A 209 -13.33 -10.50 -6.28
N PRO A 210 -14.32 -9.88 -6.95
CA PRO A 210 -14.46 -9.92 -8.42
C PRO A 210 -13.62 -8.87 -9.15
#